data_AF-A0A350ANR4-F1
#
_entry.id   AF-A0A350ANR4-F1
#
_cell.length_a   1.000
_cell.length_b   1.000
_cell.length_c   1.000
_cell.angle_alpha   90.00
_cell.angle_beta   90.00
_cell.angle_gamma   90.00
#
_symmetry.space_group_name_H-M   'P 1'
#
loop_
_entity.id
_entity.type
_entity.pdbx_description
1 polymer ?
#
loop_
_entity_poly.entity_id
_entity_poly.type
_entity_poly.pdbx_seq_one_letter_code
_entity_poly.pdbx_strand_id
1 'polypeptide(L)'
;MKKTYWWRLIVIALSGGIFLGGWIYDNYLCFANNDNCLLDNLRLSLIEPLVLSSIFFFIVSFFLFFIRDNVFLKWLRFAAGWILLSAIFIVLAPEYSSGVVGNPTKETVSIWMGALFVILSLTLIIYETLKLRKK
;
A
#
# COMPACT_ATOMS: atom_id res chain seq x y z
N MET A 1 -19.65 -0.77 22.41
CA MET A 1 -18.22 -1.17 22.30
C MET A 1 -17.99 -1.93 20.99
N LYS A 2 -16.93 -1.60 20.24
CA LYS A 2 -16.10 -2.54 19.44
C LYS A 2 -16.62 -3.12 18.10
N LYS A 3 -17.26 -2.37 17.19
CA LYS A 3 -17.54 -2.90 15.83
C LYS A 3 -16.42 -2.64 14.80
N THR A 4 -15.67 -1.55 14.96
CA THR A 4 -14.60 -1.10 14.05
C THR A 4 -13.21 -1.64 14.41
N TYR A 5 -13.02 -2.16 15.63
CA TYR A 5 -11.73 -2.70 16.08
C TYR A 5 -11.28 -3.91 15.24
N TRP A 6 -12.22 -4.78 14.88
CA TRP A 6 -11.99 -5.91 13.97
C TRP A 6 -11.49 -5.45 12.60
N TRP A 7 -12.04 -4.36 12.06
CA TRP A 7 -11.58 -3.79 10.79
C TRP A 7 -10.15 -3.27 10.86
N ARG A 8 -9.74 -2.68 11.99
CA ARG A 8 -8.34 -2.23 12.18
C ARG A 8 -7.37 -3.42 12.24
N LEU A 9 -7.74 -4.46 12.98
CA LEU A 9 -6.98 -5.71 13.05
C LEU A 9 -6.86 -6.38 11.68
N ILE A 10 -7.94 -6.41 10.89
CA ILE A 10 -7.92 -6.95 9.53
C ILE A 10 -6.96 -6.16 8.65
N VAL A 11 -6.96 -4.82 8.71
CA VAL A 11 -6.02 -4.00 7.92
C VAL A 11 -4.56 -4.27 8.31
N ILE A 12 -4.27 -4.38 9.61
CA ILE A 12 -2.92 -4.72 10.10
C ILE A 12 -2.51 -6.13 9.64
N ALA A 13 -3.39 -7.12 9.82
CA ALA A 13 -3.12 -8.51 9.47
C ALA A 13 -2.95 -8.69 7.95
N LEU A 14 -3.77 -8.03 7.14
CA LEU A 14 -3.66 -8.07 5.68
C LEU A 14 -2.37 -7.40 5.19
N SER A 15 -2.06 -6.19 5.67
CA SER A 15 -0.83 -5.50 5.26
C SER A 15 0.42 -6.25 5.71
N GLY A 16 0.46 -6.73 6.96
CA GLY A 16 1.56 -7.54 7.46
C GLY A 16 1.68 -8.90 6.75
N GLY A 17 0.55 -9.54 6.45
CA GLY A 17 0.52 -10.82 5.73
C GLY A 17 1.02 -10.72 4.29
N ILE A 18 0.64 -9.65 3.58
CA ILE A 18 1.15 -9.38 2.22
C ILE A 18 2.65 -9.11 2.25
N PHE A 19 3.12 -8.30 3.21
CA PHE A 19 4.54 -8.01 3.36
C PHE A 19 5.36 -9.28 3.65
N LEU A 20 4.94 -10.08 4.64
CA LEU A 20 5.60 -11.34 4.99
C LEU A 20 5.54 -12.35 3.84
N GLY A 21 4.42 -12.45 3.14
CA GLY A 21 4.27 -13.31 1.97
C GLY A 21 5.23 -12.93 0.84
N GLY A 22 5.36 -11.63 0.56
CA GLY A 22 6.34 -11.11 -0.39
C GLY A 22 7.78 -11.40 0.02
N TRP A 23 8.10 -11.18 1.29
CA TRP A 23 9.44 -11.43 1.82
C TRP A 23 9.83 -12.91 1.80
N ILE A 24 8.90 -13.80 2.14
CA ILE A 24 9.08 -15.26 2.04
C ILE A 24 9.25 -15.68 0.59
N TYR A 25 8.45 -15.13 -0.32
CA TYR A 25 8.55 -15.42 -1.74
C TYR A 25 9.93 -15.05 -2.29
N ASP A 26 10.42 -13.86 -1.95
CA ASP A 26 11.72 -13.37 -2.42
C ASP A 26 12.89 -14.21 -1.87
N ASN A 27 12.87 -14.54 -0.58
CA ASN A 27 13.97 -15.24 0.08
C ASN A 27 13.96 -16.77 -0.11
N TYR A 28 12.79 -17.41 -0.21
CA TYR A 28 12.68 -18.87 -0.23
C TYR A 28 12.30 -19.44 -1.59
N LEU A 29 11.49 -18.74 -2.39
CA LEU A 29 10.98 -19.25 -3.67
C LEU A 29 11.83 -18.80 -4.88
N CYS A 30 12.62 -17.73 -4.75
CA CYS A 30 13.43 -17.18 -5.83
C CYS A 30 14.95 -17.41 -5.64
N PHE A 31 15.36 -18.22 -4.65
CA PHE A 31 16.77 -18.52 -4.32
C PHE A 31 17.30 -19.89 -4.81
N ALA A 32 16.53 -20.65 -5.59
CA ALA A 32 16.96 -21.95 -6.11
C ALA A 32 17.15 -21.89 -7.64
N ASN A 33 18.35 -21.48 -8.05
CA ASN A 33 18.93 -21.57 -9.39
C ASN A 33 18.39 -20.65 -10.51
N ASN A 34 19.30 -19.78 -10.96
CA ASN A 34 19.46 -19.33 -12.35
C ASN A 34 18.21 -18.72 -13.01
N ASP A 35 18.10 -17.40 -12.87
CA ASP A 35 17.50 -16.43 -13.81
C ASP A 35 16.03 -16.63 -14.24
N ASN A 36 15.34 -17.65 -13.74
CA ASN A 36 13.98 -17.98 -14.17
C ASN A 36 13.12 -18.31 -12.94
N CYS A 37 12.68 -17.28 -12.23
CA CYS A 37 11.60 -17.46 -11.28
C CYS A 37 10.33 -17.83 -12.05
N LEU A 38 9.63 -18.89 -11.63
CA LEU A 38 8.49 -19.52 -12.32
C LEU A 38 7.36 -18.54 -12.70
N LEU A 39 7.34 -17.36 -12.07
CA LEU A 39 6.36 -16.30 -12.24
C LEU A 39 7.02 -14.91 -12.35
N ASP A 40 8.14 -14.78 -13.06
CA ASP A 40 8.91 -13.52 -13.08
C ASP A 40 8.11 -12.33 -13.64
N ASN A 41 7.33 -12.56 -14.71
CA ASN A 41 6.40 -11.54 -15.25
C ASN A 41 5.31 -11.15 -14.25
N LEU A 42 4.83 -12.08 -13.42
CA LEU A 42 3.83 -11.78 -12.39
C LEU A 42 4.45 -11.05 -11.19
N ARG A 43 5.72 -11.38 -10.88
CA ARG A 43 6.48 -10.78 -9.79
C ARG A 43 6.70 -9.28 -10.03
N LEU A 44 7.27 -8.95 -11.19
CA LEU A 44 7.57 -7.56 -11.58
C LEU A 44 6.29 -6.73 -11.79
N SER A 45 5.23 -7.35 -12.27
CA SER A 45 4.00 -6.63 -12.64
C SER A 45 3.02 -6.44 -11.47
N LEU A 46 2.99 -7.38 -10.51
CA LEU A 46 1.99 -7.39 -9.43
C LEU A 46 2.57 -7.54 -8.03
N ILE A 47 3.49 -8.49 -7.80
CA ILE A 47 3.94 -8.82 -6.44
C ILE A 47 4.74 -7.66 -5.84
N GLU A 48 5.72 -7.15 -6.58
CA GLU A 48 6.59 -6.07 -6.12
C GLU A 48 5.83 -4.77 -5.76
N PRO A 49 4.98 -4.19 -6.65
CA PRO A 49 4.22 -3.00 -6.31
C PRO A 49 3.21 -3.24 -5.18
N LEU A 50 2.64 -4.46 -5.09
CA LEU A 50 1.72 -4.81 -4.00
C LEU A 50 2.44 -4.89 -2.65
N VAL A 51 3.61 -5.51 -2.59
CA VAL A 51 4.44 -5.58 -1.37
C VAL A 51 4.87 -4.19 -0.95
N LEU A 52 5.34 -3.34 -1.88
CA LEU A 52 5.68 -1.95 -1.58
C LEU A 52 4.48 -1.18 -1.02
N SER A 53 3.32 -1.28 -1.67
CA SER A 53 2.09 -0.64 -1.18
C SER A 53 1.71 -1.11 0.24
N SER A 54 1.91 -2.40 0.54
CA SER A 54 1.56 -2.98 1.84
C SER A 54 2.35 -2.37 3.01
N ILE A 55 3.61 -1.97 2.78
CA ILE A 55 4.46 -1.30 3.78
C ILE A 55 3.84 0.04 4.17
N PHE A 56 3.41 0.83 3.19
CA PHE A 56 2.76 2.12 3.42
C PHE A 56 1.44 1.96 4.18
N PHE A 57 0.63 0.94 3.82
CA PHE A 57 -0.58 0.60 4.58
C PHE A 57 -0.27 0.19 6.03
N PHE A 58 0.78 -0.59 6.24
CA PHE A 58 1.20 -1.04 7.57
C PHE A 58 1.56 0.16 8.46
N ILE A 59 2.37 1.10 7.95
CA ILE A 59 2.74 2.33 8.66
C ILE A 59 1.49 3.13 9.07
N VAL A 60 0.55 3.34 8.15
CA VAL A 60 -0.68 4.09 8.43
C VAL A 60 -1.57 3.34 9.43
N SER A 61 -1.57 2.00 9.38
CA SER A 61 -2.37 1.16 10.28
C SER A 61 -2.03 1.37 11.76
N PHE A 62 -0.77 1.64 12.07
CA PHE A 62 -0.34 1.95 13.43
C PHE A 62 -1.05 3.20 13.97
N PHE A 63 -1.13 4.27 13.18
CA PHE A 63 -1.82 5.49 13.57
C PHE A 63 -3.34 5.30 13.67
N LEU A 64 -3.93 4.45 12.82
CA LEU A 64 -5.37 4.16 12.83
C LEU A 64 -5.86 3.55 14.12
N PHE A 65 -4.98 2.91 14.89
CA PHE A 65 -5.33 2.34 16.18
C PHE A 65 -5.78 3.40 17.21
N PHE A 66 -5.17 4.59 17.18
CA PHE A 66 -5.39 5.63 18.18
C PHE A 66 -6.55 6.60 17.85
N ILE A 67 -7.24 6.38 16.75
CA ILE A 67 -8.19 7.34 16.18
C ILE A 67 -9.65 6.96 16.52
N ARG A 68 -10.55 7.95 16.55
CA ARG A 68 -12.00 7.78 16.71
C ARG A 68 -12.63 7.08 15.50
N ASP A 69 -13.66 6.26 15.72
CA ASP A 69 -14.31 5.44 14.68
C ASP A 69 -14.85 6.23 13.48
N ASN A 70 -15.36 7.44 13.71
CA ASN A 70 -15.87 8.30 12.64
C ASN A 70 -14.77 8.72 11.66
N VAL A 71 -13.55 8.96 12.16
CA VAL A 71 -12.40 9.31 11.32
C VAL A 71 -11.88 8.06 10.61
N PHE A 72 -11.85 6.91 11.28
CA PHE A 72 -11.49 5.64 10.67
C PHE A 72 -12.38 5.29 9.47
N LEU A 73 -13.71 5.44 9.59
CA LEU A 73 -14.63 5.16 8.49
C LEU A 73 -14.45 6.11 7.29
N LYS A 74 -14.15 7.39 7.55
CA LYS A 74 -13.82 8.35 6.48
C LYS A 74 -12.51 7.99 5.80
N TRP A 75 -11.49 7.66 6.58
CA TRP A 75 -10.21 7.19 6.08
C TRP A 75 -10.36 5.91 5.26
N LEU A 76 -11.20 4.96 5.70
CA LEU A 76 -11.43 3.70 5.00
C LEU A 76 -12.02 3.92 3.58
N ARG A 77 -12.98 4.86 3.46
CA ARG A 77 -13.54 5.25 2.16
C ARG A 77 -12.50 5.89 1.26
N PHE A 78 -11.66 6.76 1.83
CA PHE A 78 -10.53 7.36 1.11
C PHE A 78 -9.54 6.28 0.64
N ALA A 79 -9.16 5.36 1.52
CA ALA A 79 -8.23 4.28 1.20
C ALA A 79 -8.76 3.37 0.10
N ALA A 80 -10.04 2.98 0.14
CA ALA A 80 -10.66 2.19 -0.92
C ALA A 80 -10.59 2.89 -2.29
N GLY A 81 -10.88 4.20 -2.34
CA GLY A 81 -10.75 5.00 -3.57
C GLY A 81 -9.29 5.13 -4.02
N TRP A 82 -8.37 5.32 -3.09
CA TRP A 82 -6.94 5.45 -3.40
C TRP A 82 -6.33 4.15 -3.94
N ILE A 83 -6.72 3.00 -3.40
CA ILE A 83 -6.27 1.70 -3.91
C ILE A 83 -6.66 1.55 -5.37
N LEU A 84 -7.92 1.84 -5.71
CA LEU A 84 -8.41 1.74 -7.08
C LEU A 84 -7.66 2.70 -8.00
N LEU A 85 -7.44 3.94 -7.57
CA LEU A 85 -6.65 4.92 -8.30
C LEU A 85 -5.21 4.43 -8.53
N SER A 86 -4.55 3.94 -7.48
CA SER A 86 -3.18 3.40 -7.55
C SER A 86 -3.07 2.22 -8.49
N ALA A 87 -4.04 1.31 -8.49
CA ALA A 87 -4.07 0.17 -9.39
C ALA A 87 -4.13 0.63 -10.86
N ILE A 88 -4.96 1.64 -11.17
CA ILE A 88 -5.03 2.19 -12.53
C ILE A 88 -3.67 2.78 -12.96
N PHE A 89 -3.05 3.60 -12.11
CA PHE A 89 -1.75 4.22 -12.43
C PHE A 89 -0.63 3.19 -12.59
N ILE A 90 -0.59 2.16 -11.76
CA ILE A 90 0.42 1.09 -11.83
C ILE A 90 0.23 0.26 -13.12
N VAL A 91 -1.01 -0.05 -13.51
CA VAL A 91 -1.28 -0.81 -14.74
C VAL A 91 -0.92 -0.02 -16.00
N LEU A 92 -1.12 1.30 -15.98
CA LEU A 92 -0.77 2.19 -17.11
C LEU A 92 0.74 2.47 -17.21
N ALA A 93 1.51 2.19 -16.17
CA ALA A 93 2.95 2.47 -16.16
C ALA A 93 3.74 1.37 -16.93
N PRO A 94 4.77 1.76 -17.70
CA PRO A 94 5.61 0.81 -18.41
C PRO A 94 6.49 -0.02 -17.46
N GLU A 95 6.80 -1.26 -17.87
CA GLU A 95 7.67 -2.18 -17.12
C GLU A 95 9.16 -1.81 -17.26
N TYR A 96 9.56 -1.28 -18.42
CA TYR A 96 10.94 -0.89 -18.72
C TYR A 96 11.01 0.56 -19.19
N SER A 97 11.98 1.34 -18.71
CA SER A 97 12.23 2.69 -19.22
C SER A 97 13.10 2.63 -20.48
N SER A 98 12.55 2.95 -21.64
CA SER A 98 13.33 3.14 -22.87
C SER A 98 13.56 4.63 -23.13
N GLY A 99 14.67 5.20 -22.63
CA GLY A 99 15.08 6.56 -23.01
C GLY A 99 15.83 7.37 -21.95
N VAL A 100 16.53 8.41 -22.43
CA VAL A 100 17.39 9.34 -21.66
C VAL A 100 16.60 10.26 -20.71
N VAL A 101 15.28 10.36 -20.90
CA VAL A 101 14.35 10.93 -19.92
C VAL A 101 13.51 9.76 -19.40
N GLY A 102 13.89 9.22 -18.24
CA GLY A 102 13.32 7.99 -17.70
C GLY A 102 11.80 8.10 -17.51
N ASN A 103 11.03 7.38 -18.33
CA ASN A 103 9.61 7.20 -18.08
C ASN A 103 9.42 6.52 -16.72
N PRO A 104 8.45 6.96 -15.91
CA PRO A 104 8.23 6.36 -14.60
C PRO A 104 7.82 4.90 -14.76
N THR A 105 8.66 3.99 -14.25
CA THR A 105 8.39 2.55 -14.24
C THR A 105 7.27 2.20 -13.26
N LYS A 106 6.66 1.02 -13.41
CA LYS A 106 5.66 0.51 -12.45
C LYS A 106 6.12 0.59 -10.99
N GLU A 107 7.38 0.25 -10.75
CA GLU A 107 8.02 0.36 -9.43
C GLU A 107 8.01 1.82 -8.94
N THR A 108 8.52 2.75 -9.76
CA THR A 108 8.57 4.18 -9.43
C THR A 108 7.16 4.72 -9.14
N VAL A 109 6.18 4.40 -9.97
CA VAL A 109 4.78 4.82 -9.77
C VAL A 109 4.21 4.25 -8.48
N SER A 110 4.48 2.98 -8.16
CA SER A 110 4.02 2.35 -6.91
C SER A 110 4.61 3.03 -5.67
N ILE A 111 5.89 3.41 -5.72
CA ILE A 111 6.59 4.14 -4.64
C ILE A 111 5.96 5.51 -4.45
N TRP A 112 5.77 6.28 -5.53
CA TRP A 112 5.15 7.60 -5.46
C TRP A 112 3.70 7.55 -4.97
N MET A 113 2.90 6.61 -5.47
CA MET A 113 1.51 6.42 -5.03
C MET A 113 1.42 5.98 -3.57
N GLY A 114 2.36 5.15 -3.11
CA GLY A 114 2.48 4.74 -1.71
C GLY A 114 2.93 5.88 -0.79
N ALA A 115 3.93 6.66 -1.18
CA ALA A 115 4.40 7.81 -0.43
C ALA A 115 3.28 8.88 -0.29
N LEU A 116 2.61 9.21 -1.41
CA LEU A 116 1.46 10.11 -1.42
C LEU A 116 0.31 9.58 -0.56
N PHE A 117 0.07 8.26 -0.58
CA PHE A 117 -0.93 7.64 0.28
C PHE A 117 -0.65 7.92 1.77
N VAL A 118 0.59 7.76 2.24
CA VAL A 118 0.95 8.04 3.63
C VAL A 118 0.77 9.51 3.96
N ILE A 119 1.25 10.42 3.11
CA ILE A 119 1.14 11.87 3.37
C ILE A 119 -0.33 12.30 3.46
N LEU A 120 -1.14 11.89 2.48
CA LEU A 120 -2.56 12.25 2.42
C LEU A 120 -3.37 11.59 3.53
N SER A 121 -3.09 10.31 3.85
CA SER A 121 -3.78 9.62 4.94
C SER A 121 -3.51 10.28 6.29
N LEU A 122 -2.25 10.59 6.61
CA LEU A 122 -1.88 11.29 7.84
C LEU A 122 -2.52 12.69 7.89
N THR A 123 -2.50 13.43 6.78
CA THR A 123 -3.12 14.76 6.70
C THR A 123 -4.63 14.68 6.97
N LEU A 124 -5.32 13.72 6.35
CA LEU A 124 -6.75 13.49 6.54
C LEU A 124 -7.08 13.10 7.99
N ILE A 125 -6.27 12.22 8.57
CA ILE A 125 -6.35 11.80 9.98
C ILE A 125 -6.21 13.01 10.91
N ILE A 126 -5.18 13.83 10.72
CA ILE A 126 -4.89 15.00 11.56
C ILE A 126 -6.02 16.02 11.43
N TYR A 127 -6.41 16.38 10.20
CA TYR A 127 -7.45 17.36 9.94
C TYR A 127 -8.80 16.97 10.58
N GLU A 128 -9.23 15.73 10.38
CA GLU A 128 -10.49 15.24 10.97
C GLU A 128 -10.40 15.12 12.49
N THR A 129 -9.25 14.74 13.03
CA THR A 129 -9.04 14.67 14.49
C THR A 129 -9.11 16.07 15.13
N LEU A 130 -8.53 17.08 14.48
CA LEU A 130 -8.58 18.48 14.93
C LEU A 130 -9.98 19.07 14.79
N LYS A 131 -10.68 18.80 13.68
CA LYS A 131 -12.06 19.23 13.46
C LYS A 131 -13.01 18.72 14.55
N LEU A 132 -12.81 17.48 15.00
CA LEU A 132 -13.56 16.87 16.11
C LEU A 132 -13.11 17.31 17.51
N ARG A 133 -12.05 18.12 17.64
CA ARG A 133 -11.67 18.77 18.92
C ARG A 133 -12.25 20.18 19.03
N LYS A 134 -12.47 20.84 17.90
CA LYS A 134 -13.07 22.18 17.83
C LYS A 134 -14.61 22.18 17.91
N LYS A 135 -15.22 21.01 17.85
CA LYS A 135 -16.67 20.79 17.88
C LYS A 135 -17.01 20.04 19.16
#